data_AF-A0A327X1K7-F1
#
_entry.id   AF-A0A327X1K7-F1
#
_cell.length_a   1.000
_cell.length_b   1.000
_cell.length_c   1.000
_cell.angle_alpha   90.00
_cell.angle_beta   90.00
_cell.angle_gamma   90.00
#
_symmetry.space_group_name_H-M   'P 1'
#
loop_
_entity.id
_entity.type
_entity.pdbx_description
1 polymer ?
#
loop_
_entity_poly.entity_id
_entity_poly.type
_entity_poly.pdbx_seq_one_letter_code
_entity_poly.pdbx_strand_id
1 'polypeptide(L)'
;MLLHITFFTPTGDLRTFSIYANEFEQQLEVLNTFVANGFPVKSARLASSEGEVTRLPIEAFDGTSIREQLSTLEKTYKLILDS
;
A
#
# COMPACT_ATOMS: atom_id res chain seq x y z
N MET A 1 -7.35 8.83 2.98
CA MET A 1 -7.40 8.13 1.68
C MET A 1 -8.05 6.76 1.87
N LEU A 2 -8.73 6.25 0.84
CA LEU A 2 -9.39 4.95 0.86
C LEU A 2 -8.61 3.95 0.00
N LEU A 3 -8.05 2.91 0.60
CA LEU A 3 -7.40 1.82 -0.10
C LEU A 3 -8.43 0.73 -0.40
N HIS A 4 -8.44 0.26 -1.64
CA HIS A 4 -9.17 -0.94 -2.04
C HIS A 4 -8.18 -2.00 -2.51
N ILE A 5 -8.26 -3.19 -1.93
CA ILE A 5 -7.45 -4.36 -2.26
C ILE A 5 -8.38 -5.46 -2.75
N THR A 6 -8.15 -5.96 -3.95
CA THR A 6 -8.80 -7.16 -4.47
C THR A 6 -7.81 -8.31 -4.41
N PHE A 7 -8.18 -9.40 -3.75
CA PHE A 7 -7.30 -10.55 -3.50
C PHE A 7 -8.07 -11.87 -3.57
N PHE A 8 -7.34 -12.96 -3.74
CA PHE A 8 -7.89 -14.31 -3.63
C PHE A 8 -7.77 -14.83 -2.20
N THR A 9 -8.85 -15.37 -1.69
CA THR A 9 -8.86 -16.10 -0.41
C THR A 9 -8.22 -17.48 -0.57
N PRO A 10 -7.89 -18.17 0.54
CA PRO A 10 -7.35 -19.53 0.48
C PRO A 10 -8.27 -20.55 -0.21
N THR A 11 -9.59 -20.30 -0.23
CA THR A 11 -10.57 -21.12 -0.95
C THR A 11 -10.65 -20.81 -2.44
N GLY A 12 -9.91 -19.81 -2.93
CA GLY A 12 -9.92 -19.36 -4.32
C GLY A 12 -10.96 -18.30 -4.63
N ASP A 13 -11.78 -17.87 -3.66
CA ASP A 13 -12.76 -16.82 -3.88
C ASP A 13 -12.10 -15.45 -4.02
N LEU A 14 -12.59 -14.65 -4.97
CA LEU A 14 -12.20 -13.26 -5.11
C LEU A 14 -12.94 -12.40 -4.08
N ARG A 15 -12.19 -11.61 -3.30
CA ARG A 15 -12.72 -10.68 -2.30
C ARG A 15 -12.11 -9.30 -2.48
N THR A 16 -12.85 -8.30 -2.00
CA THR A 16 -12.40 -6.91 -1.94
C THR A 16 -12.41 -6.46 -0.49
N PHE A 17 -11.26 -5.99 -0.01
CA PHE A 17 -11.11 -5.33 1.27
C PHE A 17 -10.94 -3.82 1.04
N SER A 18 -11.57 -3.00 1.86
CA SER A 18 -11.43 -1.55 1.77
C SER A 18 -11.18 -0.95 3.15
N ILE A 19 -10.18 -0.08 3.24
CA ILE A 19 -9.81 0.58 4.50
C ILE A 19 -9.47 2.04 4.28
N TYR A 20 -9.95 2.88 5.19
CA TYR A 20 -9.60 4.29 5.24
C TYR A 20 -8.45 4.50 6.21
N ALA A 21 -7.45 5.26 5.78
CA ALA A 21 -6.36 5.76 6.62
C ALA A 21 -5.88 7.10 6.08
N ASN A 22 -5.42 7.96 6.98
CA ASN A 22 -4.96 9.31 6.64
C ASN A 22 -3.54 9.31 6.08
N GLU A 23 -2.71 8.39 6.53
CA GLU A 23 -1.31 8.28 6.15
C GLU A 23 -1.14 7.34 4.97
N PHE A 24 -0.33 7.74 3.99
CA PHE A 24 -0.05 6.96 2.79
C PHE A 24 0.74 5.70 3.13
N GLU A 25 1.70 5.85 4.04
CA GLU A 25 2.59 4.82 4.53
C GLU A 25 1.82 3.68 5.19
N GLN A 26 0.81 4.01 6.00
CA GLN A 26 -0.07 3.01 6.61
C GLN A 26 -0.80 2.17 5.54
N GLN A 27 -1.24 2.80 4.45
CA GLN A 27 -1.93 2.08 3.38
C GLN A 27 -1.01 1.09 2.66
N LEU A 28 0.24 1.48 2.43
CA LEU A 28 1.23 0.62 1.82
C LEU A 28 1.61 -0.56 2.73
N GLU A 29 1.71 -0.34 4.05
CA GLU A 29 1.93 -1.41 5.03
C GLU A 29 0.77 -2.41 5.08
N VAL A 30 -0.48 -1.92 4.99
CA VAL A 30 -1.65 -2.81 4.90
C VAL A 30 -1.55 -3.68 3.65
N LEU A 31 -1.23 -3.10 2.49
CA LEU A 31 -1.08 -3.87 1.25
C LEU A 31 0.05 -4.92 1.35
N ASN A 32 1.21 -4.55 1.90
CA ASN A 32 2.29 -5.50 2.15
C ASN A 32 1.89 -6.62 3.11
N THR A 33 1.05 -6.33 4.10
CA THR A 33 0.55 -7.36 5.02
C THR A 33 -0.26 -8.43 4.27
N PHE A 34 -1.03 -8.07 3.24
CA PHE A 34 -1.71 -9.08 2.41
C PHE A 34 -0.71 -9.98 1.68
N VAL A 35 0.32 -9.40 1.08
CA VAL A 35 1.37 -10.15 0.37
C VAL A 35 2.16 -11.05 1.35
N ALA A 36 2.55 -10.51 2.51
CA ALA A 36 3.29 -11.21 3.54
C ALA A 36 2.54 -12.44 4.10
N ASN A 37 1.21 -12.35 4.19
CA ASN A 37 0.35 -13.46 4.60
C ASN A 37 0.04 -14.45 3.45
N GLY A 38 0.63 -14.25 2.27
CA GLY A 38 0.47 -15.14 1.12
C GLY A 38 -0.86 -15.01 0.40
N PHE A 39 -1.62 -13.93 0.62
CA PHE A 39 -2.84 -13.68 -0.15
C PHE A 39 -2.45 -13.23 -1.57
N PRO A 40 -2.89 -13.92 -2.63
CA PRO A 40 -2.64 -13.47 -3.99
C PRO A 40 -3.42 -12.18 -4.27
N VAL A 41 -2.72 -11.04 -4.25
CA VAL A 41 -3.31 -9.74 -4.55
C VAL A 41 -3.46 -9.60 -6.06
N LYS A 42 -4.68 -9.32 -6.52
CA LYS A 42 -5.00 -9.11 -7.94
C LYS A 42 -4.88 -7.64 -8.36
N SER A 43 -5.27 -6.72 -7.47
CA SER A 43 -5.22 -5.28 -7.75
C SER A 43 -5.31 -4.48 -6.47
N ALA A 44 -4.61 -3.35 -6.40
CA ALA A 44 -4.77 -2.37 -5.34
C ALA A 44 -4.94 -0.96 -5.92
N ARG A 45 -5.83 -0.17 -5.32
CA ARG A 45 -6.04 1.24 -5.70
C ARG A 45 -6.28 2.11 -4.47
N LEU A 46 -5.70 3.30 -4.49
CA LEU A 46 -5.94 4.35 -3.51
C LEU A 46 -6.86 5.40 -4.12
N ALA A 47 -7.92 5.76 -3.41
CA ALA A 47 -8.78 6.88 -3.73
C ALA A 47 -8.51 8.03 -2.75
N SER A 48 -8.20 9.21 -3.28
CA SER A 48 -8.10 10.44 -2.50
C SER A 48 -9.49 10.98 -2.17
N SER A 49 -9.57 11.87 -1.18
CA SER A 49 -10.80 12.60 -0.86
C SER A 49 -11.27 13.51 -2.01
N GLU A 50 -10.36 13.85 -2.92
CA GLU A 50 -10.61 14.71 -4.08
C GLU A 50 -11.09 13.89 -5.30
N GLY A 51 -11.24 12.57 -5.14
CA GLY A 51 -11.72 11.67 -6.19
C GLY A 51 -10.64 11.13 -7.11
N GLU A 52 -9.37 11.51 -6.91
CA GLU A 52 -8.26 10.94 -7.65
C GLU A 52 -8.05 9.47 -7.28
N VAL A 53 -7.75 8.63 -8.27
CA VAL A 53 -7.53 7.20 -8.08
C VAL A 53 -6.15 6.82 -8.58
N THR A 54 -5.28 6.39 -7.66
CA THR A 54 -3.96 5.86 -7.96
C THR A 54 -4.02 4.34 -7.96
N ARG A 55 -3.63 3.68 -9.06
CA ARG A 55 -3.41 2.23 -9.07
C ARG A 55 -2.03 1.94 -8.51
N LEU A 56 -1.96 1.04 -7.54
CA LEU A 56 -0.70 0.62 -6.96
C LEU A 56 -0.12 -0.55 -7.75
N PRO A 57 1.19 -0.55 -8.06
CA PRO A 57 1.85 -1.66 -8.75
C PRO A 57 2.06 -2.80 -7.77
N ILE A 58 1.20 -3.83 -7.83
CA ILE A 58 1.22 -4.95 -6.87
C ILE A 58 2.55 -5.71 -6.89
N GLU A 59 3.23 -5.71 -8.04
CA GLU A 59 4.52 -6.36 -8.26
C GLU A 59 5.67 -5.70 -7.48
N ALA A 60 5.45 -4.47 -6.99
CA ALA A 60 6.41 -3.75 -6.16
C ALA A 60 6.30 -4.08 -4.66
N PHE A 61 5.33 -4.91 -4.26
CA PHE A 61 5.10 -5.31 -2.87
C PHE A 61 5.55 -6.76 -2.70
N ASP A 62 6.56 -6.96 -1.84
CA ASP A 62 7.19 -8.27 -1.58
C ASP A 62 6.82 -8.83 -0.19
N GLY A 63 5.99 -8.11 0.57
CA GLY A 63 5.60 -8.46 1.93
C GLY A 63 6.60 -7.98 3.00
N THR A 64 7.71 -7.35 2.61
CA THR A 64 8.61 -6.68 3.54
C THR A 64 8.02 -5.33 3.95
N SER A 65 8.17 -4.93 5.21
CA SER A 65 7.79 -3.58 5.64
C SER A 65 8.59 -2.54 4.85
N ILE A 66 7.92 -1.47 4.44
CA ILE A 66 8.53 -0.37 3.67
C ILE A 66 8.81 0.86 4.55
N ARG A 67 8.37 0.82 5.81
CA ARG A 67 8.46 1.94 6.75
C ARG A 67 9.89 2.44 6.92
N GLU A 68 10.88 1.55 6.99
CA GLU A 68 12.27 1.94 7.17
C GLU A 68 12.83 2.66 5.94
N GLN A 69 12.50 2.15 4.75
CA GLN A 69 12.89 2.70 3.47
C GLN A 69 12.27 4.09 3.27
N LEU A 70 10.99 4.24 3.58
CA LEU A 70 10.29 5.53 3.51
C LEU A 70 10.83 6.53 4.54
N SER A 71 11.08 6.11 5.78
CA SER A 71 11.67 6.99 6.79
C SER A 71 13.08 7.46 6.39
N THR A 72 13.88 6.57 5.81
CA THR A 72 15.22 6.90 5.30
C THR A 72 15.13 7.88 4.13
N LEU A 73 14.19 7.66 3.22
CA LEU A 73 13.93 8.53 2.08
C LEU A 73 13.53 9.94 2.55
N GLU A 74 12.58 10.03 3.48
CA GLU A 74 12.10 11.28 4.04
C GLU A 74 13.24 12.08 4.70
N LYS A 75 14.07 11.42 5.52
CA LYS A 75 15.25 12.05 6.14
C LYS A 75 16.24 12.57 5.10
N THR A 76 16.49 11.78 4.06
CA THR A 76 17.43 12.14 2.99
C THR A 76 16.92 13.35 2.21
N TYR A 77 15.63 13.37 1.87
CA TYR A 77 15.02 14.51 1.18
C TYR A 77 15.06 15.78 2.02
N LYS A 78 14.72 15.70 3.31
CA LYS A 78 14.81 16.85 4.22
C LYS A 78 16.22 17.43 4.26
N LEU A 79 17.24 16.58 4.38
CA LEU A 79 18.63 17.02 4.40
C LEU A 79 19.01 17.79 3.12
N ILE A 80 18.55 17.34 1.95
CA ILE A 80 18.85 17.98 0.65
C ILE A 80 18.09 19.30 0.49
N LEU A 81 16.85 19.39 0.98
CA LEU A 81 16.04 20.61 0.85
C LEU A 81 16.46 21.71 1.83
N ASP A 82 17.02 21.31 2.98
CA ASP A 82 17.51 22.23 4.01
C ASP A 82 18.98 22.64 3.80
N SER A 83 19.64 22.14 2.75
CA SER A 83 21.03 22.47 2.37
C SER A 83 21.11 23.52 1.26
#